data_AF-A0A972ZLA2-F1
#
_entry.id   AF-A0A972ZLA2-F1
#
_cell.length_a   1.000
_cell.length_b   1.000
_cell.length_c   1.000
_cell.angle_alpha   90.00
_cell.angle_beta   90.00
_cell.angle_gamma   90.00
#
_symmetry.space_group_name_H-M   'P 1'
#
loop_
_entity.id
_entity.type
_entity.pdbx_description
1 polymer ?
#
loop_
_entity_poly.entity_id
_entity_poly.type
_entity_poly.pdbx_seq_one_letter_code
_entity_poly.pdbx_strand_id
1 'polypeptide(L)'
;MFESMALAATRLADPLALAMLMTGVVIGTTFGALPGLGSIVALSVVLPFTFGMDPMLAMFLYAGIMSSVTFGGSVPAILLNTPGTPPNAATCFDGYPMAQRGEGARAVAVSATSCLVGSVSGAVVTISLLPVIKPIVFAFGPPEFFWLVMFGLVMIAFASRANMVKGLIGGGIGILLSMVGYSDMYDSFRYTLGSNYLWDGIPLVPFVVGLFAVSELISYSARGGATLTAGQTSKINWRGQVSMGIMDVFSRPTQWLRASIIGAGVGIIPGLGGGVAAFMSYFVGMKRTTEPELYGKGSVEGIIASETANDAKEGGALLPTVAFGLPGSPDMAILLGAFVLHGMEPGPLMLRDHMDLIYALLFGIVVSQVATSGLGLIATPW
;
A
#
# COMPACT_ATOMS: atom_id res chain seq x y z
N MET A 1 -21.55 -1.11 18.12
CA MET A 1 -20.71 -1.87 17.16
C MET A 1 -21.55 -2.47 16.05
N PHE A 2 -22.42 -3.46 16.31
CA PHE A 2 -23.27 -4.04 15.26
C PHE A 2 -24.17 -3.03 14.55
N GLU A 3 -24.75 -2.07 15.28
CA GLU A 3 -25.53 -0.98 14.67
C GLU A 3 -24.69 -0.08 13.76
N SER A 4 -23.52 0.37 14.22
CA SER A 4 -22.58 1.18 13.42
C SER A 4 -22.12 0.43 12.16
N MET A 5 -21.90 -0.89 12.29
CA MET A 5 -21.54 -1.76 11.19
C MET A 5 -22.70 -1.90 10.18
N ALA A 6 -23.93 -2.11 10.66
CA ALA A 6 -25.11 -2.16 9.81
C ALA A 6 -25.38 -0.83 9.11
N LEU A 7 -25.17 0.30 9.80
CA LEU A 7 -25.30 1.64 9.24
C LEU A 7 -24.32 1.86 8.09
N ALA A 8 -23.04 1.56 8.31
CA ALA A 8 -22.01 1.67 7.27
C ALA A 8 -22.32 0.78 6.05
N ALA A 9 -22.77 -0.46 6.29
CA ALA A 9 -23.16 -1.37 5.20
C ALA A 9 -24.39 -0.86 4.43
N THR A 10 -25.38 -0.29 5.13
CA THR A 10 -26.59 0.27 4.49
C THR A 10 -26.24 1.49 3.65
N ARG A 11 -25.38 2.36 4.17
CA ARG A 11 -24.92 3.56 3.47
C ARG A 11 -24.04 3.24 2.27
N LEU A 12 -23.24 2.17 2.35
CA LEU A 12 -22.47 1.67 1.22
C LEU A 12 -23.37 1.16 0.08
N ALA A 13 -24.61 0.75 0.35
CA ALA A 13 -25.56 0.35 -0.69
C ALA A 13 -26.25 1.54 -1.38
N ASP A 14 -26.08 2.77 -0.85
CA ASP A 14 -26.58 3.99 -1.49
C ASP A 14 -25.86 4.21 -2.83
N PRO A 15 -26.59 4.42 -3.95
CA PRO A 15 -26.00 4.73 -5.24
C PRO A 15 -24.98 5.88 -5.21
N LEU A 16 -25.21 6.91 -4.39
CA LEU A 16 -24.29 8.03 -4.29
C LEU A 16 -23.00 7.64 -3.57
N ALA A 17 -23.09 6.83 -2.51
CA ALA A 17 -21.91 6.31 -1.80
C ALA A 17 -21.08 5.39 -2.69
N LEU A 18 -21.72 4.50 -3.46
CA LEU A 18 -21.04 3.69 -4.47
C LEU A 18 -20.39 4.55 -5.55
N ALA A 19 -21.06 5.59 -6.02
CA ALA A 19 -20.49 6.48 -7.03
C ALA A 19 -19.24 7.20 -6.49
N MET A 20 -19.25 7.67 -5.24
CA MET A 20 -18.08 8.27 -4.59
C MET A 20 -16.95 7.26 -4.41
N LEU A 21 -17.26 6.05 -3.96
CA LEU A 21 -16.30 4.96 -3.83
C LEU A 21 -15.65 4.62 -5.19
N MET A 22 -16.46 4.45 -6.23
CA MET A 22 -15.99 4.16 -7.59
C MET A 22 -15.18 5.31 -8.18
N THR A 23 -15.54 6.55 -7.88
CA THR A 23 -14.72 7.73 -8.25
C THR A 23 -13.35 7.64 -7.57
N GLY A 24 -13.32 7.26 -6.29
CA GLY A 24 -12.08 7.00 -5.57
C GLY A 24 -11.26 5.88 -6.18
N VAL A 25 -11.90 4.78 -6.61
CA VAL A 25 -11.25 3.67 -7.31
C VAL A 25 -10.61 4.13 -8.62
N VAL A 26 -11.30 4.95 -9.42
CA VAL A 26 -10.75 5.48 -10.68
C VAL A 26 -9.56 6.40 -10.42
N ILE A 27 -9.70 7.35 -9.48
CA ILE A 27 -8.62 8.27 -9.10
C ILE A 27 -7.42 7.47 -8.60
N GLY A 28 -7.64 6.56 -7.65
CA GLY A 28 -6.56 5.82 -7.04
C GLY A 28 -5.86 4.88 -8.01
N THR A 29 -6.61 4.13 -8.84
CA THR A 29 -6.00 3.29 -9.89
C THR A 29 -5.17 4.13 -10.85
N THR A 30 -5.64 5.32 -11.23
CA THR A 30 -4.92 6.23 -12.15
C THR A 30 -3.65 6.77 -11.51
N PHE A 31 -3.72 7.27 -10.28
CA PHE A 31 -2.55 7.78 -9.54
C PHE A 31 -1.56 6.68 -9.16
N GLY A 32 -2.06 5.46 -8.95
CA GLY A 32 -1.22 4.28 -8.78
C GLY A 32 -0.48 3.94 -10.09
N ALA A 33 -1.19 3.91 -11.22
CA ALA A 33 -0.62 3.57 -12.52
C ALA A 33 0.44 4.57 -13.02
N LEU A 34 0.43 5.80 -12.50
CA LEU A 34 1.41 6.84 -12.80
C LEU A 34 2.61 6.77 -11.84
N PRO A 35 3.80 6.36 -12.31
CA PRO A 35 4.98 6.28 -11.47
C PRO A 35 5.28 7.63 -10.83
N GLY A 36 5.36 7.64 -9.50
CA GLY A 36 5.77 8.84 -8.79
C GLY A 36 4.67 9.54 -8.00
N LEU A 37 3.39 9.20 -8.21
CA LEU A 37 2.27 9.92 -7.58
C LEU A 37 1.79 9.21 -6.31
N GLY A 38 1.30 7.98 -6.43
CA GLY A 38 0.84 7.18 -5.29
C GLY A 38 -0.28 7.80 -4.45
N SER A 39 -0.48 7.26 -3.24
CA SER A 39 -1.68 7.53 -2.43
C SER A 39 -1.62 8.90 -1.74
N ILE A 40 -0.43 9.33 -1.33
CA ILE A 40 -0.23 10.63 -0.65
C ILE A 40 -0.66 11.78 -1.57
N VAL A 41 -0.22 11.78 -2.83
CA VAL A 41 -0.57 12.84 -3.78
C VAL A 41 -2.05 12.77 -4.14
N ALA A 42 -2.58 11.56 -4.39
CA ALA A 42 -4.00 11.37 -4.72
C ALA A 42 -4.92 11.91 -3.61
N LEU A 43 -4.68 11.50 -2.36
CA LEU A 43 -5.44 11.96 -1.21
C LEU A 43 -5.31 13.47 -1.01
N SER A 44 -4.09 14.02 -1.12
CA SER A 44 -3.84 15.46 -0.93
C SER A 44 -4.57 16.31 -1.98
N VAL A 45 -4.64 15.85 -3.23
CA VAL A 45 -5.37 16.55 -4.30
C VAL A 45 -6.88 16.51 -4.04
N VAL A 46 -7.40 15.39 -3.55
CA VAL A 46 -8.84 15.21 -3.32
C VAL A 46 -9.33 15.91 -2.04
N LEU A 47 -8.49 16.04 -1.03
CA LEU A 47 -8.84 16.56 0.29
C LEU A 47 -9.58 17.92 0.28
N PRO A 48 -9.15 18.95 -0.49
CA PRO A 48 -9.90 20.21 -0.59
C PRO A 48 -11.30 20.05 -1.19
N PHE A 49 -11.49 19.13 -2.15
CA PHE A 49 -12.78 18.92 -2.81
C PHE A 49 -13.81 18.22 -1.93
N THR A 50 -13.34 17.56 -0.87
CA THR A 50 -14.23 16.93 0.12
C THR A 50 -14.71 17.91 1.19
N PHE A 51 -14.21 19.14 1.22
CA PHE A 51 -14.65 20.13 2.20
C PHE A 51 -16.15 20.43 2.06
N GLY A 52 -16.90 20.29 3.15
CA GLY A 52 -18.35 20.47 3.17
C GLY A 52 -19.16 19.30 2.58
N MET A 53 -18.49 18.22 2.14
CA MET A 53 -19.15 16.99 1.73
C MET A 53 -19.61 16.19 2.97
N ASP A 54 -20.63 15.35 2.81
CA ASP A 54 -21.03 14.41 3.86
C ASP A 54 -19.82 13.54 4.27
N PRO A 55 -19.48 13.46 5.57
CA PRO A 55 -18.30 12.74 6.03
C PRO A 55 -18.29 11.27 5.61
N MET A 56 -19.45 10.61 5.55
CA MET A 56 -19.53 9.21 5.18
C MET A 56 -19.24 9.00 3.69
N LEU A 57 -19.75 9.88 2.82
CA LEU A 57 -19.37 9.90 1.40
C LEU A 57 -17.87 10.15 1.22
N ALA A 58 -17.29 11.04 2.02
CA ALA A 58 -15.85 11.32 1.97
C ALA A 58 -15.02 10.10 2.38
N MET A 59 -15.44 9.38 3.42
CA MET A 59 -14.77 8.15 3.84
C MET A 59 -14.77 7.09 2.74
N PHE A 60 -15.88 6.92 2.02
CA PHE A 60 -15.93 5.98 0.89
C PHE A 60 -15.03 6.41 -0.28
N LEU A 61 -14.96 7.71 -0.58
CA LEU A 61 -14.04 8.24 -1.57
C LEU A 61 -12.57 7.99 -1.20
N TYR A 62 -12.18 8.30 0.04
CA TYR A 62 -10.82 8.06 0.53
C TYR A 62 -10.47 6.57 0.54
N ALA A 63 -11.38 5.71 1.00
CA ALA A 63 -11.19 4.27 0.99
C ALA A 63 -10.99 3.74 -0.44
N GLY A 64 -11.75 4.27 -1.40
CA GLY A 64 -11.59 4.01 -2.83
C GLY A 64 -10.19 4.34 -3.33
N ILE A 65 -9.68 5.52 -3.01
CA ILE A 65 -8.33 5.95 -3.40
C ILE A 65 -7.28 5.05 -2.76
N MET A 66 -7.32 4.90 -1.44
CA MET A 66 -6.30 4.19 -0.67
C MET A 66 -6.15 2.74 -1.10
N SER A 67 -7.27 2.03 -1.30
CA SER A 67 -7.22 0.62 -1.71
C SER A 67 -6.86 0.44 -3.18
N SER A 68 -7.26 1.34 -4.07
CA SER A 68 -7.04 1.12 -5.51
C SER A 68 -5.66 1.54 -6.00
N VAL A 69 -5.00 2.47 -5.31
CA VAL A 69 -3.64 2.93 -5.64
C VAL A 69 -2.62 1.79 -5.60
N THR A 70 -2.73 0.88 -4.64
CA THR A 70 -1.78 -0.23 -4.44
C THR A 70 -1.74 -1.15 -5.65
N PHE A 71 -2.90 -1.61 -6.12
CA PHE A 71 -3.03 -2.40 -7.35
C PHE A 71 -2.71 -1.56 -8.60
N GLY A 72 -3.19 -0.31 -8.67
CA GLY A 72 -2.88 0.58 -9.79
C GLY A 72 -1.37 0.70 -10.02
N GLY A 73 -0.58 0.77 -8.94
CA GLY A 73 0.87 0.85 -9.01
C GLY A 73 1.61 -0.47 -9.24
N SER A 74 0.95 -1.61 -9.07
CA SER A 74 1.53 -2.92 -9.38
C SER A 74 1.56 -3.19 -10.88
N VAL A 75 0.62 -2.63 -11.65
CA VAL A 75 0.56 -2.78 -13.11
C VAL A 75 1.84 -2.26 -13.80
N PRO A 76 2.28 -1.00 -13.60
CA PRO A 76 3.53 -0.52 -14.17
C PRO A 76 4.76 -1.19 -13.54
N ALA A 77 4.68 -1.66 -12.29
CA ALA A 77 5.74 -2.46 -11.67
C ALA A 77 5.96 -3.80 -12.42
N ILE A 78 4.87 -4.47 -12.78
CA ILE A 78 4.87 -5.76 -13.47
C ILE A 78 5.24 -5.59 -14.95
N LEU A 79 4.67 -4.60 -15.63
CA LEU A 79 4.80 -4.50 -17.09
C LEU A 79 6.01 -3.67 -17.54
N LEU A 80 6.42 -2.68 -16.75
CA LEU A 80 7.41 -1.67 -17.13
C LEU A 80 8.60 -1.61 -16.17
N ASN A 81 8.69 -2.51 -15.20
CA ASN A 81 9.71 -2.50 -14.14
C ASN A 81 9.79 -1.16 -13.39
N THR A 82 8.69 -0.41 -13.39
CA THR A 82 8.66 0.96 -12.88
C THR A 82 7.51 1.05 -11.87
N PRO A 83 7.80 0.98 -10.56
CA PRO A 83 6.75 0.89 -9.57
C PRO A 83 5.93 2.18 -9.52
N GLY A 84 4.61 2.03 -9.50
CA GLY A 84 3.68 3.14 -9.34
C GLY A 84 3.76 3.77 -7.94
N THR A 85 3.89 2.90 -6.92
CA THR A 85 4.07 3.30 -5.53
C THR A 85 5.28 2.60 -4.89
N PRO A 86 5.87 3.15 -3.81
CA PRO A 86 7.05 2.55 -3.18
C PRO A 86 6.91 1.08 -2.78
N PRO A 87 5.76 0.63 -2.22
CA PRO A 87 5.55 -0.80 -1.92
C PRO A 87 5.66 -1.71 -3.14
N ASN A 88 5.20 -1.28 -4.32
CA ASN A 88 5.23 -2.09 -5.54
C ASN A 88 6.66 -2.29 -6.09
N ALA A 89 7.68 -1.65 -5.51
CA ALA A 89 9.07 -1.93 -5.85
C ALA A 89 9.45 -3.39 -5.55
N ALA A 90 8.89 -3.99 -4.49
CA ALA A 90 9.07 -5.42 -4.21
C ALA A 90 8.43 -6.29 -5.32
N THR A 91 7.31 -5.84 -5.87
CA THR A 91 6.57 -6.51 -6.95
C THR A 91 7.34 -6.53 -8.25
N CYS A 92 8.19 -5.52 -8.51
CA CYS A 92 9.07 -5.47 -9.67
C CYS A 92 10.01 -6.69 -9.74
N PHE A 93 10.46 -7.21 -8.59
CA PHE A 93 11.45 -8.30 -8.53
C PHE A 93 10.96 -9.59 -9.20
N ASP A 94 9.67 -9.88 -9.14
CA ASP A 94 9.10 -11.08 -9.76
C ASP A 94 8.05 -10.78 -10.85
N GLY A 95 7.30 -9.70 -10.70
CA GLY A 95 6.32 -9.26 -11.70
C GLY A 95 6.95 -9.01 -13.07
N TYR A 96 8.04 -8.23 -13.12
CA TYR A 96 8.68 -7.89 -14.38
C TYR A 96 9.34 -9.08 -15.09
N PRO A 97 10.11 -9.95 -14.39
CA PRO A 97 10.60 -11.17 -15.03
C PRO A 97 9.49 -12.11 -15.53
N MET A 98 8.32 -12.17 -14.87
CA MET A 98 7.17 -12.91 -15.40
C MET A 98 6.64 -12.27 -16.69
N ALA A 99 6.51 -10.94 -16.73
CA ALA A 99 6.08 -10.22 -17.92
C ALA A 99 7.04 -10.44 -19.10
N GLN A 100 8.35 -10.44 -18.87
CA GLN A 100 9.37 -10.72 -19.89
C GLN A 100 9.28 -12.13 -20.48
N ARG A 101 8.73 -13.10 -19.73
CA ARG A 101 8.44 -14.47 -20.21
C ARG A 101 7.09 -14.60 -20.94
N GLY A 102 6.39 -13.49 -21.16
CA GLY A 102 5.05 -13.51 -21.73
C GLY A 102 3.97 -13.96 -20.74
N GLU A 103 4.26 -14.00 -19.44
CA GLU A 103 3.31 -14.31 -18.35
C GLU A 103 2.76 -13.03 -17.68
N GLY A 104 2.82 -11.89 -18.36
CA GLY A 104 2.44 -10.60 -17.78
C GLY A 104 0.99 -10.56 -17.29
N ALA A 105 0.06 -11.15 -18.04
CA ALA A 105 -1.34 -11.23 -17.60
C ALA A 105 -1.56 -12.15 -16.40
N ARG A 106 -0.78 -13.23 -16.30
CA ARG A 106 -0.77 -14.08 -15.12
C ARG A 106 -0.27 -13.29 -13.92
N ALA A 107 0.84 -12.55 -14.06
CA ALA A 107 1.42 -11.74 -12.99
C ALA A 107 0.45 -10.64 -12.50
N VAL A 108 -0.21 -9.92 -13.42
CA VAL A 108 -1.24 -8.91 -13.06
C VAL A 108 -2.42 -9.58 -12.36
N ALA A 109 -2.87 -10.76 -12.83
CA ALA A 109 -3.96 -11.48 -12.17
C ALA A 109 -3.58 -12.01 -10.77
N VAL A 110 -2.33 -12.44 -10.57
CA VAL A 110 -1.79 -12.79 -9.26
C VAL A 110 -1.82 -11.57 -8.35
N SER A 111 -1.27 -10.42 -8.78
CA SER A 111 -1.30 -9.18 -8.00
C SER A 111 -2.74 -8.76 -7.67
N ALA A 112 -3.64 -8.68 -8.65
CA ALA A 112 -5.04 -8.31 -8.44
C ALA A 112 -5.71 -9.19 -7.37
N THR A 113 -5.50 -10.50 -7.45
CA THR A 113 -6.10 -11.46 -6.51
C THR A 113 -5.43 -11.38 -5.13
N SER A 114 -4.12 -11.16 -5.07
CA SER A 114 -3.36 -10.97 -3.82
C SER A 114 -3.76 -9.69 -3.10
N CYS A 115 -3.94 -8.57 -3.80
CA CYS A 115 -4.47 -7.32 -3.22
C CYS A 115 -5.85 -7.56 -2.60
N LEU A 116 -6.75 -8.25 -3.30
CA LEU A 116 -8.08 -8.59 -2.79
C LEU A 116 -8.03 -9.39 -1.49
N VAL A 117 -7.26 -10.46 -1.47
CA VAL A 117 -7.14 -11.31 -0.28
C VAL A 117 -6.46 -10.54 0.87
N GLY A 118 -5.50 -9.66 0.56
CA GLY A 118 -4.85 -8.78 1.51
C GLY A 118 -5.80 -7.76 2.14
N SER A 119 -6.56 -7.00 1.34
CA SER A 119 -7.50 -6.00 1.87
C SER A 119 -8.59 -6.65 2.72
N VAL A 120 -9.11 -7.81 2.30
CA VAL A 120 -10.08 -8.58 3.09
C VAL A 120 -9.49 -9.04 4.41
N SER A 121 -8.30 -9.63 4.40
CA SER A 121 -7.67 -10.13 5.63
C SER A 121 -7.29 -9.00 6.60
N GLY A 122 -6.75 -7.89 6.08
CA GLY A 122 -6.45 -6.68 6.85
C GLY A 122 -7.71 -6.10 7.50
N ALA A 123 -8.80 -5.97 6.75
CA ALA A 123 -10.06 -5.48 7.28
C ALA A 123 -10.63 -6.41 8.38
N VAL A 124 -10.60 -7.73 8.15
CA VAL A 124 -11.05 -8.73 9.14
C VAL A 124 -10.22 -8.64 10.43
N VAL A 125 -8.90 -8.55 10.33
CA VAL A 125 -8.01 -8.39 11.50
C VAL A 125 -8.38 -7.12 12.27
N THR A 126 -8.51 -5.99 11.60
CA THR A 126 -8.83 -4.72 12.25
C THR A 126 -10.22 -4.73 12.90
N ILE A 127 -11.26 -5.20 12.19
CA ILE A 127 -12.61 -5.34 12.75
C ILE A 127 -12.61 -6.22 14.00
N SER A 128 -11.82 -7.30 13.98
CA SER A 128 -11.71 -8.23 15.12
C SER A 128 -10.95 -7.64 16.31
N LEU A 129 -10.00 -6.74 16.06
CA LEU A 129 -9.20 -6.08 17.09
C LEU A 129 -9.89 -4.86 17.72
N LEU A 130 -10.78 -4.17 16.99
CA LEU A 130 -11.53 -3.02 17.51
C LEU A 130 -12.23 -3.25 18.88
N PRO A 131 -12.97 -4.35 19.12
CA PRO A 131 -13.61 -4.57 20.43
C PRO A 131 -12.59 -4.77 21.56
N VAL A 132 -11.40 -5.28 21.26
CA VAL A 132 -10.32 -5.49 22.23
C VAL A 132 -9.59 -4.19 22.53
N ILE A 133 -9.35 -3.37 21.51
CA ILE A 133 -8.58 -2.11 21.61
C ILE A 133 -9.40 -0.98 22.21
N LYS A 134 -10.70 -0.90 21.92
CA LYS A 134 -11.58 0.16 22.43
C LYS A 134 -11.50 0.38 23.96
N PRO A 135 -11.61 -0.65 24.83
CA PRO A 135 -11.46 -0.44 26.27
C PRO A 135 -10.04 -0.05 26.68
N ILE A 136 -9.01 -0.52 25.96
CA ILE A 136 -7.62 -0.14 26.22
C ILE A 136 -7.42 1.35 25.94
N VAL A 137 -7.86 1.82 24.78
CA VAL A 137 -7.78 3.23 24.38
C VAL A 137 -8.51 4.14 25.36
N PHE A 138 -9.67 3.73 25.88
CA PHE A 138 -10.41 4.50 26.87
C PHE A 138 -9.80 4.50 28.26
N ALA A 139 -8.92 3.55 28.56
CA ALA A 139 -8.16 3.52 29.80
C ALA A 139 -6.87 4.36 29.74
N PHE A 140 -6.44 4.79 28.55
CA PHE A 140 -5.22 5.59 28.38
C PHE A 140 -5.45 7.05 28.80
N GLY A 141 -4.56 7.55 29.65
CA GLY A 141 -4.47 8.97 29.99
C GLY A 141 -3.35 9.67 29.23
N PRO A 142 -3.15 10.98 29.49
CA PRO A 142 -2.07 11.74 28.86
C PRO A 142 -0.67 11.13 28.99
N PRO A 143 -0.26 10.53 30.14
CA PRO A 143 1.05 9.88 30.26
C PRO A 143 1.21 8.65 29.35
N GLU A 144 0.18 7.83 29.21
CA GLU A 144 0.20 6.64 28.36
C GLU A 144 0.26 7.04 26.88
N PHE A 145 -0.49 8.06 26.48
CA PHE A 145 -0.40 8.63 25.13
C PHE A 145 0.99 9.21 24.84
N PHE A 146 1.62 9.89 25.80
CA PHE A 146 2.99 10.38 25.64
C PHE A 146 3.96 9.23 25.36
N TRP A 147 3.94 8.16 26.15
CA TRP A 147 4.81 7.01 25.94
C TRP A 147 4.48 6.22 24.68
N LEU A 148 3.22 6.18 24.26
CA LEU A 148 2.81 5.58 23.00
C LEU A 148 3.36 6.35 21.80
N VAL A 149 3.31 7.68 21.84
CA VAL A 149 3.92 8.55 20.82
C VAL A 149 5.43 8.33 20.79
N MET A 150 6.10 8.34 21.96
CA MET A 150 7.54 8.07 22.06
C MET A 150 7.90 6.68 21.53
N PHE A 151 7.09 5.66 21.82
CA PHE A 151 7.26 4.31 21.28
C PHE A 151 7.12 4.30 19.76
N GLY A 152 6.11 4.97 19.21
CA GLY A 152 5.94 5.13 17.76
C GLY A 152 7.17 5.77 17.11
N LEU A 153 7.66 6.87 17.67
CA LEU A 153 8.89 7.55 17.21
C LEU A 153 10.13 6.64 17.28
N VAL A 154 10.26 5.84 18.33
CA VAL A 154 11.36 4.87 18.48
C VAL A 154 11.22 3.72 17.48
N MET A 155 10.03 3.18 17.27
CA MET A 155 9.79 2.08 16.33
C MET A 155 10.07 2.48 14.88
N ILE A 156 9.73 3.72 14.50
CA ILE A 156 10.13 4.31 13.20
C ILE A 156 11.65 4.26 13.04
N ALA A 157 12.42 4.54 14.10
CA ALA A 157 13.88 4.46 14.06
C ALA A 157 14.42 3.01 14.01
N PHE A 158 13.67 2.02 14.51
CA PHE A 158 14.14 0.63 14.64
C PHE A 158 13.89 -0.26 13.41
N ALA A 159 12.91 0.05 12.55
CA ALA A 159 12.44 -0.84 11.49
C ALA A 159 13.41 -1.08 10.30
N SER A 160 14.62 -0.52 10.32
CA SER A 160 15.56 -0.53 9.19
C SER A 160 16.55 -1.71 9.10
N ARG A 161 16.29 -2.93 9.60
CA ARG A 161 17.31 -4.03 9.53
C ARG A 161 16.79 -5.43 9.16
N ALA A 162 17.35 -6.01 8.09
CA ALA A 162 17.54 -7.47 7.96
C ALA A 162 18.64 -7.86 6.93
N ASN A 163 19.45 -8.87 7.31
CA ASN A 163 20.76 -9.32 6.76
C ASN A 163 21.94 -8.44 7.19
N MET A 164 22.56 -8.78 8.32
CA MET A 164 23.25 -7.81 9.19
C MET A 164 24.25 -6.93 8.46
N VAL A 165 25.24 -7.47 7.74
CA VAL A 165 26.32 -6.65 7.16
C VAL A 165 25.88 -5.87 5.91
N LYS A 166 25.28 -6.55 4.93
CA LYS A 166 24.82 -5.89 3.68
C LYS A 166 23.63 -4.96 3.94
N GLY A 167 22.73 -5.36 4.84
CA GLY A 167 21.62 -4.54 5.33
C GLY A 167 22.09 -3.37 6.20
N LEU A 168 23.18 -3.51 6.96
CA LEU A 168 23.80 -2.38 7.68
C LEU A 168 24.41 -1.36 6.72
N ILE A 169 25.12 -1.81 5.69
CA ILE A 169 25.71 -0.92 4.68
C ILE A 169 24.59 -0.20 3.92
N GLY A 170 23.59 -0.94 3.44
CA GLY A 170 22.42 -0.37 2.76
C GLY A 170 21.62 0.59 3.65
N GLY A 171 21.38 0.22 4.91
CA GLY A 171 20.71 1.08 5.89
C GLY A 171 21.53 2.32 6.25
N GLY A 172 22.85 2.19 6.36
CA GLY A 172 23.76 3.33 6.58
C GLY A 172 23.75 4.33 5.43
N ILE A 173 23.75 3.83 4.19
CA ILE A 173 23.58 4.68 3.00
C ILE A 173 22.19 5.34 3.02
N GLY A 174 21.13 4.59 3.33
CA GLY A 174 19.77 5.14 3.44
C GLY A 174 19.65 6.26 4.48
N ILE A 175 20.29 6.10 5.64
CA ILE A 175 20.34 7.14 6.69
C ILE A 175 21.13 8.37 6.22
N LEU A 176 22.26 8.18 5.54
CA LEU A 176 23.02 9.30 4.98
C LEU A 176 22.20 10.08 3.96
N LEU A 177 21.43 9.39 3.12
CA LEU A 177 20.53 10.01 2.15
C LEU A 177 19.33 10.69 2.81
N SER A 178 18.77 10.14 3.90
CA SER A 178 17.66 10.77 4.62
C SER A 178 18.07 11.99 5.44
N MET A 179 19.37 12.20 5.66
CA MET A 179 19.90 13.42 6.27
C MET A 179 20.01 14.60 5.30
N VAL A 180 19.83 14.39 4.00
CA VAL A 180 19.80 15.45 2.99
C VAL A 180 18.48 16.21 3.14
N GLY A 181 18.53 17.54 3.25
CA GLY A 181 17.34 18.38 3.38
C GLY A 181 17.39 19.41 4.49
N TYR A 182 16.29 20.10 4.69
CA TYR A 182 16.12 21.05 5.78
C TYR A 182 15.97 20.31 7.12
N SER A 183 16.67 20.79 8.14
CA SER A 183 16.60 20.25 9.49
C SER A 183 15.78 21.17 10.39
N ASP A 184 14.53 20.81 10.67
CA ASP A 184 13.63 21.58 11.54
C ASP A 184 14.21 21.81 12.95
N MET A 185 15.04 20.87 13.43
CA MET A 185 15.65 20.94 14.76
C MET A 185 16.78 21.98 14.86
N TYR A 186 17.46 22.26 13.75
CA TYR A 186 18.65 23.12 13.73
C TYR A 186 18.49 24.31 12.79
N ASP A 187 17.29 24.53 12.25
CA ASP A 187 16.95 25.57 11.28
C ASP A 187 18.03 25.75 10.19
N SER A 188 18.50 24.62 9.65
CA SER A 188 19.63 24.60 8.71
C SER A 188 19.52 23.48 7.69
N PHE A 189 19.99 23.77 6.49
CA PHE A 189 20.05 22.80 5.40
C PHE A 189 21.27 21.90 5.53
N ARG A 190 21.04 20.59 5.44
CA ARG A 190 22.06 19.55 5.53
C ARG A 190 22.26 18.91 4.18
N TYR A 191 23.50 18.87 3.73
CA TYR A 191 23.90 18.15 2.51
C TYR A 191 23.12 18.52 1.23
N THR A 192 22.52 19.72 1.18
CA THR A 192 21.76 20.19 0.01
C THR A 192 22.64 20.71 -1.12
N LEU A 193 23.95 20.80 -0.92
CA LEU A 193 24.95 21.29 -1.89
C LEU A 193 24.58 22.67 -2.49
N GLY A 194 23.81 23.48 -1.77
CA GLY A 194 23.30 24.77 -2.24
C GLY A 194 22.14 24.70 -3.24
N SER A 195 21.57 23.52 -3.49
CA SER A 195 20.43 23.33 -4.39
C SER A 195 19.10 23.41 -3.65
N ASN A 196 18.18 24.23 -4.18
CA ASN A 196 16.81 24.34 -3.65
C ASN A 196 15.99 23.05 -3.85
N TYR A 197 16.32 22.23 -4.85
CA TYR A 197 15.63 20.95 -5.09
C TYR A 197 15.88 19.91 -4.00
N LEU A 198 16.94 20.07 -3.22
CA LEU A 198 17.29 19.15 -2.14
C LEU A 198 16.75 19.60 -0.78
N TRP A 199 15.97 20.68 -0.71
CA TRP A 199 15.44 21.20 0.55
C TRP A 199 14.45 20.24 1.21
N ASP A 200 13.58 19.61 0.43
CA ASP A 200 12.64 18.58 0.89
C ASP A 200 13.31 17.20 1.08
N GLY A 201 14.64 17.13 0.90
CA GLY A 201 15.44 15.92 0.96
C GLY A 201 15.33 15.04 -0.30
N ILE A 202 15.61 13.75 -0.13
CA ILE A 202 15.54 12.76 -1.23
C ILE A 202 14.26 11.94 -1.06
N PRO A 203 13.16 12.29 -1.75
CA PRO A 203 11.92 11.57 -1.62
C PRO A 203 12.06 10.15 -2.20
N LEU A 204 11.67 9.16 -1.41
CA LEU A 204 11.81 7.73 -1.74
C LEU A 204 11.21 7.39 -3.12
N VAL A 205 10.07 8.01 -3.43
CA VAL A 205 9.33 7.80 -4.67
C VAL A 205 10.16 8.21 -5.90
N PRO A 206 10.56 9.48 -6.10
CA PRO A 206 11.51 9.86 -7.17
C PRO A 206 12.83 9.11 -7.14
N PHE A 207 13.36 8.76 -5.97
CA PHE A 207 14.61 8.01 -5.86
C PHE A 207 14.50 6.61 -6.48
N VAL A 208 13.47 5.86 -6.09
CA VAL A 208 13.19 4.51 -6.64
C VAL A 208 12.86 4.60 -8.12
N VAL A 209 12.04 5.56 -8.54
CA VAL A 209 11.75 5.80 -9.97
C VAL A 209 13.03 6.14 -10.74
N GLY A 210 13.90 7.00 -10.20
CA GLY A 210 15.19 7.31 -10.81
C GLY A 210 16.10 6.09 -10.94
N LEU A 211 16.14 5.23 -9.91
CA LEU A 211 16.99 4.03 -9.90
C LEU A 211 16.51 2.96 -10.88
N PHE A 212 15.20 2.68 -10.90
CA PHE A 212 14.63 1.58 -11.71
C PHE A 212 14.09 2.05 -13.06
N ALA A 213 13.34 3.14 -13.12
CA ALA A 213 12.70 3.58 -14.37
C ALA A 213 13.70 4.17 -15.36
N VAL A 214 14.69 4.96 -14.91
CA VAL A 214 15.69 5.55 -15.82
C VAL A 214 16.63 4.47 -16.37
N SER A 215 17.07 3.55 -15.52
CA SER A 215 17.91 2.43 -15.97
C SER A 215 17.15 1.52 -16.93
N GLU A 216 15.86 1.26 -16.68
CA GLU A 216 15.01 0.50 -17.58
C GLU A 216 14.73 1.26 -18.88
N LEU A 217 14.46 2.57 -18.85
CA LEU A 217 14.27 3.40 -20.06
C LEU A 217 15.51 3.36 -20.97
N ILE A 218 16.70 3.46 -20.38
CA ILE A 218 17.97 3.34 -21.13
C ILE A 218 18.10 1.93 -21.72
N SER A 219 17.85 0.88 -20.93
CA SER A 219 17.89 -0.52 -21.38
C SER A 219 16.86 -0.81 -22.48
N TYR A 220 15.62 -0.34 -22.32
CA TYR A 220 14.52 -0.50 -23.25
C TYR A 220 14.78 0.24 -24.57
N SER A 221 15.30 1.46 -24.49
CA SER A 221 15.74 2.23 -25.65
C SER A 221 16.91 1.53 -26.37
N ALA A 222 17.87 1.00 -25.61
CA ALA A 222 18.98 0.23 -26.15
C ALA A 222 18.54 -1.10 -26.81
N ARG A 223 17.43 -1.69 -26.37
CA ARG A 223 16.81 -2.90 -26.93
C ARG A 223 15.85 -2.62 -28.09
N GLY A 224 15.71 -1.36 -28.52
CA GLY A 224 14.86 -0.98 -29.66
C GLY A 224 13.36 -0.95 -29.36
N GLY A 225 12.96 -0.82 -28.09
CA GLY A 225 11.56 -0.63 -27.70
C GLY A 225 10.70 -1.91 -27.69
N ALA A 226 11.31 -3.10 -27.68
CA ALA A 226 10.58 -4.35 -27.51
C ALA A 226 10.78 -4.90 -26.09
N THR A 227 9.69 -5.01 -25.31
CA THR A 227 9.66 -5.66 -23.99
C THR A 227 9.69 -7.19 -24.09
N LEU A 228 9.33 -7.73 -25.26
CA LEU A 228 9.40 -9.14 -25.58
C LEU A 228 10.73 -9.45 -26.27
N THR A 229 11.42 -10.49 -25.81
CA THR A 229 12.55 -11.07 -26.55
C THR A 229 12.05 -11.48 -27.94
N ALA A 230 12.61 -10.88 -28.99
CA ALA A 230 12.21 -11.15 -30.37
C ALA A 230 12.26 -12.67 -30.65
N GLY A 231 11.10 -13.30 -30.86
CA GLY A 231 10.99 -14.72 -31.21
C GLY A 231 9.92 -15.54 -30.47
N GLN A 232 9.29 -15.02 -29.40
CA GLN A 232 8.24 -15.73 -28.66
C GLN A 232 6.84 -15.14 -28.88
N THR A 233 6.40 -15.02 -30.14
CA THR A 233 4.99 -14.83 -30.48
C THR A 233 4.28 -16.18 -30.47
N SER A 234 4.22 -16.86 -29.32
CA SER A 234 3.20 -17.89 -29.13
C SER A 234 1.84 -17.19 -29.04
N LYS A 235 0.75 -17.86 -29.40
CA LYS A 235 -0.61 -17.34 -29.17
C LYS A 235 -0.78 -17.15 -27.65
N ILE A 236 -0.54 -15.95 -27.14
CA ILE A 236 -0.66 -15.64 -25.72
C ILE A 236 -2.13 -15.84 -25.34
N ASN A 237 -2.40 -16.90 -24.58
CA ASN A 237 -3.75 -17.18 -24.07
C ASN A 237 -4.00 -16.31 -22.83
N TRP A 238 -4.32 -15.03 -23.08
CA TRP A 238 -4.55 -14.03 -22.05
C TRP A 238 -5.61 -14.47 -21.02
N ARG A 239 -6.73 -15.03 -21.48
CA ARG A 239 -7.80 -15.53 -20.60
C ARG A 239 -7.34 -16.71 -19.74
N GLY A 240 -6.58 -17.63 -20.33
CA GLY A 240 -5.96 -18.75 -19.61
C GLY A 240 -5.01 -18.26 -18.52
N GLN A 241 -4.18 -17.27 -18.83
CA GLN A 241 -3.26 -16.67 -17.86
C GLN A 241 -3.96 -16.00 -16.68
N VAL A 242 -5.05 -15.28 -16.93
CA VAL A 242 -5.85 -14.67 -15.85
C VAL A 242 -6.42 -15.75 -14.93
N SER A 243 -7.01 -16.81 -15.49
CA SER A 243 -7.53 -17.92 -14.68
C SER A 243 -6.45 -18.66 -13.89
N MET A 244 -5.26 -18.83 -14.47
CA MET A 244 -4.10 -19.41 -13.77
C MET A 244 -3.64 -18.51 -12.64
N GLY A 245 -3.55 -17.19 -12.85
CA GLY A 245 -3.12 -16.26 -11.81
C GLY A 245 -4.07 -16.22 -10.61
N ILE A 246 -5.39 -16.28 -10.85
CA ILE A 246 -6.39 -16.43 -9.77
C ILE A 246 -6.16 -17.75 -9.02
N MET A 247 -6.03 -18.86 -9.75
CA MET A 247 -5.83 -20.19 -9.16
C MET A 247 -4.51 -20.27 -8.36
N ASP A 248 -3.48 -19.56 -8.81
CA ASP A 248 -2.18 -19.54 -8.16
C ASP A 248 -2.22 -18.97 -6.75
N VAL A 249 -3.06 -17.95 -6.52
CA VAL A 249 -3.25 -17.36 -5.20
C VAL A 249 -4.03 -18.31 -4.30
N PHE A 250 -5.17 -18.82 -4.78
CA PHE A 250 -6.03 -19.69 -3.97
C PHE A 250 -5.41 -21.07 -3.68
N SER A 251 -4.52 -21.57 -4.54
CA SER A 251 -3.77 -22.81 -4.30
C SER A 251 -2.63 -22.66 -3.27
N ARG A 252 -2.30 -21.43 -2.85
CA ARG A 252 -1.20 -21.14 -1.92
C ARG A 252 -1.67 -20.39 -0.65
N PRO A 253 -2.61 -20.97 0.13
CA PRO A 253 -3.17 -20.32 1.31
C PRO A 253 -2.13 -19.95 2.37
N THR A 254 -1.13 -20.80 2.56
CA THR A 254 -0.05 -20.55 3.52
C THR A 254 0.74 -19.28 3.19
N GLN A 255 0.91 -18.95 1.90
CA GLN A 255 1.69 -17.79 1.47
C GLN A 255 0.92 -16.49 1.72
N TRP A 256 -0.32 -16.39 1.23
CA TRP A 256 -1.10 -15.17 1.40
C TRP A 256 -1.56 -14.98 2.85
N LEU A 257 -1.82 -16.05 3.61
CA LEU A 257 -2.18 -15.92 5.03
C LEU A 257 -1.01 -15.39 5.85
N ARG A 258 0.21 -15.91 5.62
CA ARG A 258 1.41 -15.36 6.26
C ARG A 258 1.65 -13.91 5.86
N ALA A 259 1.55 -13.60 4.57
CA ALA A 259 1.72 -12.24 4.08
C ALA A 259 0.69 -11.28 4.70
N SER A 260 -0.55 -11.73 4.87
CA SER A 260 -1.62 -10.97 5.54
C SER A 260 -1.28 -10.67 7.00
N ILE A 261 -0.79 -11.66 7.75
CA ILE A 261 -0.36 -11.47 9.16
C ILE A 261 0.78 -10.47 9.25
N ILE A 262 1.78 -10.59 8.36
CA ILE A 262 2.90 -9.66 8.30
C ILE A 262 2.41 -8.25 7.96
N GLY A 263 1.58 -8.11 6.92
CA GLY A 263 1.04 -6.83 6.47
C GLY A 263 0.21 -6.13 7.55
N ALA A 264 -0.78 -6.82 8.10
CA ALA A 264 -1.61 -6.28 9.17
C ALA A 264 -0.79 -5.93 10.42
N GLY A 265 0.16 -6.79 10.81
CA GLY A 265 1.05 -6.56 11.95
C GLY A 265 1.97 -5.34 11.74
N VAL A 266 2.53 -5.17 10.54
CA VAL A 266 3.31 -3.97 10.18
C VAL A 266 2.45 -2.74 10.19
N GLY A 267 1.23 -2.81 9.67
CA GLY A 267 0.29 -1.69 9.66
C GLY A 267 -0.04 -1.17 11.05
N ILE A 268 -0.16 -2.06 12.03
CA ILE A 268 -0.43 -1.67 13.43
C ILE A 268 0.73 -0.84 14.01
N ILE A 269 1.95 -0.98 13.51
CA ILE A 269 3.11 -0.22 13.98
C ILE A 269 3.12 1.15 13.30
N PRO A 270 3.02 2.26 14.06
CA PRO A 270 2.99 3.60 13.49
C PRO A 270 4.21 3.90 12.60
N GLY A 271 3.96 4.53 11.47
CA GLY A 271 4.98 5.07 10.57
C GLY A 271 5.77 4.06 9.72
N LEU A 272 5.48 2.76 9.75
CA LEU A 272 6.22 1.78 8.93
C LEU A 272 5.81 1.79 7.45
N GLY A 273 4.50 1.87 7.18
CA GLY A 273 3.97 1.91 5.82
C GLY A 273 4.09 0.62 5.01
N GLY A 274 3.58 0.68 3.76
CA GLY A 274 3.46 -0.48 2.88
C GLY A 274 4.79 -1.01 2.36
N GLY A 275 5.81 -0.15 2.21
CA GLY A 275 7.13 -0.57 1.73
C GLY A 275 7.78 -1.61 2.64
N VAL A 276 7.78 -1.34 3.95
CA VAL A 276 8.31 -2.29 4.95
C VAL A 276 7.51 -3.58 4.93
N ALA A 277 6.17 -3.51 4.87
CA ALA A 277 5.30 -4.68 4.80
C ALA A 277 5.61 -5.57 3.58
N ALA A 278 5.66 -4.97 2.39
CA ALA A 278 5.89 -5.66 1.13
C ALA A 278 7.28 -6.33 1.08
N PHE A 279 8.35 -5.58 1.38
CA PHE A 279 9.72 -6.12 1.37
C PHE A 279 9.93 -7.16 2.47
N MET A 280 9.44 -6.93 3.69
CA MET A 280 9.58 -7.90 4.77
C MET A 280 8.86 -9.20 4.43
N SER A 281 7.61 -9.12 3.96
CA SER A 281 6.85 -10.30 3.55
C SER A 281 7.54 -11.03 2.40
N TYR A 282 8.07 -10.31 1.42
CA TYR A 282 8.85 -10.88 0.31
C TYR A 282 10.07 -11.67 0.80
N PHE A 283 10.90 -11.09 1.68
CA PHE A 283 12.10 -11.77 2.20
C PHE A 283 11.77 -12.95 3.12
N VAL A 284 10.70 -12.85 3.91
CA VAL A 284 10.20 -13.98 4.70
C VAL A 284 9.64 -15.07 3.77
N GLY A 285 9.01 -14.67 2.66
CA GLY A 285 8.67 -15.49 1.48
C GLY A 285 9.83 -16.34 1.02
N MET A 286 10.85 -15.66 0.53
CA MET A 286 12.06 -16.26 -0.02
C MET A 286 12.73 -17.25 0.94
N LYS A 287 12.72 -16.98 2.25
CA LYS A 287 13.35 -17.87 3.24
C LYS A 287 12.54 -19.11 3.60
N ARG A 288 11.21 -19.09 3.41
CA ARG A 288 10.31 -20.19 3.81
C ARG A 288 9.85 -21.07 2.65
N THR A 289 10.02 -20.60 1.41
CA THR A 289 9.67 -21.39 0.23
C THR A 289 10.60 -22.57 0.04
N THR A 290 10.12 -23.58 -0.68
CA THR A 290 10.92 -24.71 -1.17
C THR A 290 11.72 -24.35 -2.43
N GLU A 291 11.36 -23.26 -3.12
CA GLU A 291 11.95 -22.83 -4.40
C GLU A 291 12.53 -21.38 -4.32
N PRO A 292 13.47 -21.10 -3.40
CA PRO A 292 14.02 -19.76 -3.20
C PRO A 292 14.74 -19.20 -4.44
N GLU A 293 15.22 -20.06 -5.34
CA GLU A 293 15.93 -19.71 -6.56
C GLU A 293 15.06 -19.05 -7.63
N LEU A 294 13.73 -19.12 -7.50
CA LEU A 294 12.76 -18.48 -8.38
C LEU A 294 12.50 -17.01 -8.00
N TYR A 295 12.77 -16.62 -6.75
CA TYR A 295 12.59 -15.24 -6.28
C TYR A 295 13.57 -14.30 -6.99
N GLY A 296 13.09 -13.15 -7.45
CA GLY A 296 13.85 -12.21 -8.28
C GLY A 296 13.98 -12.66 -9.74
N LYS A 297 13.38 -13.80 -10.09
CA LYS A 297 13.36 -14.37 -11.44
C LYS A 297 11.96 -14.68 -11.91
N GLY A 298 10.93 -14.15 -11.26
CA GLY A 298 9.54 -14.34 -11.63
C GLY A 298 8.81 -15.43 -10.87
N SER A 299 9.02 -15.48 -9.56
CA SER A 299 8.27 -16.28 -8.61
C SER A 299 6.87 -15.72 -8.38
N VAL A 300 5.86 -16.55 -8.63
CA VAL A 300 4.46 -16.25 -8.27
C VAL A 300 4.31 -16.01 -6.77
N GLU A 301 5.06 -16.76 -5.94
CA GLU A 301 5.01 -16.58 -4.48
C GLU A 301 5.56 -15.24 -4.03
N GLY A 302 6.52 -14.66 -4.76
CA GLY A 302 7.07 -13.33 -4.46
C GLY A 302 6.04 -12.22 -4.68
N ILE A 303 5.24 -12.31 -5.75
CA ILE A 303 4.11 -11.39 -6.00
C ILE A 303 3.05 -11.58 -4.92
N ILE A 304 2.67 -12.83 -4.60
CA ILE A 304 1.69 -13.11 -3.53
C ILE A 304 2.16 -12.52 -2.20
N ALA A 305 3.43 -12.71 -1.84
CA ALA A 305 3.98 -12.25 -0.58
C ALA A 305 4.00 -10.72 -0.48
N SER A 306 4.44 -10.03 -1.53
CA SER A 306 4.57 -8.56 -1.53
C SER A 306 3.20 -7.86 -1.57
N GLU A 307 2.35 -8.21 -2.53
CA GLU A 307 1.08 -7.52 -2.77
C GLU A 307 0.06 -7.82 -1.65
N THR A 308 -0.06 -9.07 -1.18
CA THR A 308 -0.97 -9.39 -0.07
C THR A 308 -0.60 -8.63 1.21
N ALA A 309 0.71 -8.50 1.50
CA ALA A 309 1.15 -7.77 2.68
C ALA A 309 0.95 -6.26 2.56
N ASN A 310 1.13 -5.70 1.36
CA ASN A 310 0.88 -4.29 1.09
C ASN A 310 -0.59 -3.91 1.34
N ASP A 311 -1.53 -4.72 0.85
CA ASP A 311 -2.96 -4.44 1.00
C ASP A 311 -3.50 -4.81 2.39
N ALA A 312 -3.00 -5.89 3.02
CA ALA A 312 -3.34 -6.18 4.42
C ALA A 312 -2.84 -5.09 5.38
N LYS A 313 -1.75 -4.40 5.04
CA LYS A 313 -1.25 -3.24 5.78
C LYS A 313 -2.27 -2.13 5.81
N GLU A 314 -3.04 -1.87 4.74
CA GLU A 314 -4.04 -0.78 4.75
C GLU A 314 -5.08 -0.96 5.85
N GLY A 315 -5.61 -2.18 6.01
CA GLY A 315 -6.50 -2.51 7.11
C GLY A 315 -5.81 -2.33 8.48
N GLY A 316 -4.59 -2.86 8.62
CA GLY A 316 -3.83 -2.78 9.88
C GLY A 316 -3.42 -1.35 10.28
N ALA A 317 -3.06 -0.52 9.31
CA ALA A 317 -2.62 0.87 9.51
C ALA A 317 -3.78 1.80 9.85
N LEU A 318 -5.01 1.45 9.48
CA LEU A 318 -6.19 2.18 9.91
C LEU A 318 -6.37 2.10 11.44
N LEU A 319 -6.01 0.97 12.06
CA LEU A 319 -6.22 0.74 13.49
C LEU A 319 -5.52 1.78 14.40
N PRO A 320 -4.19 1.98 14.35
CA PRO A 320 -3.56 3.01 15.18
C PRO A 320 -3.99 4.43 14.79
N THR A 321 -4.31 4.63 13.51
CA THR A 321 -4.76 5.92 12.97
C THR A 321 -6.07 6.35 13.61
N VAL A 322 -7.07 5.47 13.65
CA VAL A 322 -8.38 5.80 14.22
C VAL A 322 -8.41 5.67 15.75
N ALA A 323 -7.66 4.72 16.32
CA ALA A 323 -7.70 4.41 17.74
C ALA A 323 -6.83 5.34 18.59
N PHE A 324 -5.67 5.75 18.08
CA PHE A 324 -4.70 6.56 18.82
C PHE A 324 -4.42 7.92 18.17
N GLY A 325 -4.99 8.20 16.99
CA GLY A 325 -4.65 9.40 16.22
C GLY A 325 -3.22 9.37 15.69
N LEU A 326 -2.61 8.18 15.58
CA LEU A 326 -1.23 7.99 15.14
C LEU A 326 -1.20 7.33 13.78
N PRO A 327 -0.59 7.94 12.75
CA PRO A 327 -0.64 7.40 11.40
C PRO A 327 0.16 6.08 11.31
N GLY A 328 -0.52 5.01 10.89
CA GLY A 328 0.12 3.71 10.59
C GLY A 328 1.04 3.77 9.37
N SER A 329 0.81 4.73 8.47
CA SER A 329 1.58 4.94 7.25
C SER A 329 1.50 6.40 6.80
N PRO A 330 2.38 6.87 5.89
CA PRO A 330 2.41 8.26 5.45
C PRO A 330 1.07 8.78 4.87
N ASP A 331 0.36 7.93 4.13
CA ASP A 331 -0.97 8.24 3.59
C ASP A 331 -2.06 8.30 4.67
N MET A 332 -1.92 7.54 5.76
CA MET A 332 -2.80 7.67 6.92
C MET A 332 -2.63 9.02 7.63
N ALA A 333 -1.48 9.69 7.50
CA ALA A 333 -1.31 11.05 8.03
C ALA A 333 -2.18 12.06 7.26
N ILE A 334 -2.32 11.88 5.95
CA ILE A 334 -3.25 12.68 5.14
C ILE A 334 -4.70 12.36 5.54
N LEU A 335 -5.02 11.09 5.80
CA LEU A 335 -6.33 10.69 6.31
C LEU A 335 -6.66 11.31 7.68
N LEU A 336 -5.68 11.43 8.59
CA LEU A 336 -5.88 12.17 9.85
C LEU A 336 -6.22 13.65 9.59
N GLY A 337 -5.53 14.29 8.65
CA GLY A 337 -5.87 15.65 8.21
C GLY A 337 -7.28 15.73 7.63
N ALA A 338 -7.71 14.71 6.88
CA ALA A 338 -9.07 14.61 6.37
C ALA A 338 -10.10 14.46 7.50
N PHE A 339 -9.82 13.67 8.53
CA PHE A 339 -10.70 13.56 9.69
C PHE A 339 -10.92 14.93 10.34
N VAL A 340 -9.85 15.67 10.61
CA VAL A 340 -9.92 17.02 11.20
C VAL A 340 -10.68 17.97 10.28
N LEU A 341 -10.45 17.91 8.97
CA LEU A 341 -11.16 18.73 7.98
C LEU A 341 -12.68 18.50 8.01
N HIS A 342 -13.10 17.27 8.28
CA HIS A 342 -14.51 16.87 8.42
C HIS A 342 -15.05 16.99 9.85
N GLY A 343 -14.32 17.65 10.76
CA GLY A 343 -14.75 17.93 12.13
C GLY A 343 -14.67 16.72 13.07
N MET A 344 -13.89 15.69 12.72
CA MET A 344 -13.67 14.52 13.54
C MET A 344 -12.35 14.64 14.31
N GLU A 345 -12.35 14.18 15.57
CA GLU A 345 -11.16 14.10 16.40
C GLU A 345 -10.63 12.66 16.44
N PRO A 346 -9.49 12.37 15.77
CA PRO A 346 -8.89 11.04 15.77
C PRO A 346 -8.49 10.60 17.18
N GLY A 347 -8.55 9.29 17.45
CA GLY A 347 -8.22 8.74 18.76
C GLY A 347 -9.45 8.24 19.53
N PRO A 348 -9.50 8.38 20.87
CA PRO A 348 -10.61 7.89 21.68
C PRO A 348 -11.99 8.38 21.21
N LEU A 349 -12.10 9.66 20.86
CA LEU A 349 -13.38 10.25 20.44
C LEU A 349 -13.89 9.64 19.13
N MET A 350 -13.01 9.38 18.17
CA MET A 350 -13.35 8.66 16.94
C MET A 350 -13.96 7.27 17.23
N LEU A 351 -13.39 6.52 18.19
CA LEU A 351 -13.92 5.21 18.59
C LEU A 351 -15.24 5.28 19.38
N ARG A 352 -15.54 6.43 19.98
CA ARG A 352 -16.77 6.64 20.75
C ARG A 352 -17.90 7.12 19.85
N ASP A 353 -17.64 8.14 19.04
CA ASP A 353 -18.66 8.97 18.40
C ASP A 353 -18.78 8.70 16.88
N HIS A 354 -17.76 8.11 16.25
CA HIS A 354 -17.66 7.97 14.78
C HIS A 354 -17.31 6.54 14.32
N MET A 355 -17.79 5.53 15.05
CA MET A 355 -17.52 4.12 14.71
C MET A 355 -18.08 3.70 13.35
N ASP A 356 -19.20 4.28 12.95
CA ASP A 356 -19.81 4.09 11.64
C ASP A 356 -18.89 4.53 10.50
N LEU A 357 -18.16 5.65 10.66
CA LEU A 357 -17.20 6.13 9.68
C LEU A 357 -15.96 5.22 9.57
N ILE A 358 -15.53 4.63 10.69
CA ILE A 358 -14.44 3.63 10.70
C ILE A 358 -14.88 2.36 9.94
N TYR A 359 -16.11 1.89 10.16
CA TYR A 359 -16.66 0.79 9.39
C TYR A 359 -16.86 1.14 7.91
N ALA A 360 -17.23 2.39 7.60
CA ALA A 360 -17.32 2.87 6.23
C ALA A 360 -15.97 2.81 5.51
N LEU A 361 -14.87 3.19 6.17
CA LEU A 361 -13.51 3.03 5.62
C LEU A 361 -13.14 1.56 5.43
N LEU A 362 -13.37 0.70 6.42
CA LEU A 362 -13.02 -0.73 6.35
C LEU A 362 -13.80 -1.46 5.25
N PHE A 363 -15.11 -1.22 5.16
CA PHE A 363 -15.95 -1.78 4.10
C PHE A 363 -15.65 -1.15 2.75
N GLY A 364 -15.38 0.15 2.74
CA GLY A 364 -14.93 0.89 1.57
C GLY A 364 -13.67 0.27 1.00
N ILE A 365 -12.65 -0.01 1.81
CA ILE A 365 -11.38 -0.65 1.38
C ILE A 365 -11.68 -2.00 0.74
N VAL A 366 -12.48 -2.85 1.39
CA VAL A 366 -12.82 -4.18 0.84
C VAL A 366 -13.58 -4.08 -0.48
N VAL A 367 -14.64 -3.27 -0.55
CA VAL A 367 -15.46 -3.15 -1.76
C VAL A 367 -14.69 -2.46 -2.90
N SER A 368 -13.88 -1.46 -2.58
CA SER A 368 -12.98 -0.81 -3.54
C SER A 368 -11.97 -1.80 -4.09
N GLN A 369 -11.45 -2.70 -3.24
CA GLN A 369 -10.53 -3.72 -3.71
C GLN A 369 -11.22 -4.75 -4.60
N VAL A 370 -12.45 -5.17 -4.28
CA VAL A 370 -13.25 -6.03 -5.16
C VAL A 370 -13.43 -5.37 -6.53
N ALA A 371 -13.81 -4.09 -6.55
CA ALA A 371 -13.98 -3.33 -7.79
C ALA A 371 -12.66 -3.21 -8.57
N THR A 372 -11.57 -2.83 -7.89
CA THR A 372 -10.25 -2.61 -8.49
C THR A 372 -9.66 -3.90 -9.05
N SER A 373 -9.65 -4.97 -8.26
CA SER A 373 -9.18 -6.29 -8.70
C SER A 373 -10.06 -6.83 -9.82
N GLY A 374 -11.38 -6.63 -9.77
CA GLY A 374 -12.29 -7.00 -10.86
C GLY A 374 -11.98 -6.25 -12.15
N LEU A 375 -11.80 -4.93 -12.10
CA LEU A 375 -11.38 -4.10 -13.23
C LEU A 375 -10.03 -4.57 -13.79
N GLY A 376 -9.06 -4.84 -12.93
CA GLY A 376 -7.76 -5.38 -13.30
C GLY A 376 -7.87 -6.69 -14.07
N LEU A 377 -8.60 -7.67 -13.55
CA LEU A 377 -8.78 -8.98 -14.17
C LEU A 377 -9.53 -8.92 -15.51
N ILE A 378 -10.48 -7.98 -15.65
CA ILE A 378 -11.26 -7.77 -16.89
C ILE A 378 -10.43 -7.03 -17.94
N ALA A 379 -9.62 -6.06 -17.52
CA ALA A 379 -8.78 -5.26 -18.42
C ALA A 379 -7.53 -6.01 -18.89
N THR A 380 -6.96 -6.89 -18.06
CA THR A 380 -5.71 -7.63 -18.34
C THR A 380 -5.65 -8.34 -19.71
N PRO A 381 -6.74 -8.91 -20.27
CA PRO A 381 -6.71 -9.55 -21.58
C PRO A 381 -6.70 -8.61 -22.78
N TRP A 382 -6.88 -7.31 -22.58
CA TRP A 382 -7.00 -6.26 -23.61
C TRP A 382 -5.85 -5.27 -23.48
#